data_AF-A0A5B9YHI8-F1
#
_entry.id   AF-A0A5B9YHI8-F1
#
_cell.length_a   1.000
_cell.length_b   1.000
_cell.length_c   1.000
_cell.angle_alpha   90.00
_cell.angle_beta   90.00
_cell.angle_gamma   90.00
#
_symmetry.space_group_name_H-M   'P 1'
#
loop_
_entity.id
_entity.type
_entity.pdbx_description
1 polymer ?
#
loop_
_entity_poly.entity_id
_entity_poly.type
_entity_poly.pdbx_seq_one_letter_code
_entity_poly.pdbx_strand_id
1 'polypeptide(L)' 'MESFYSTLKTEYVSQHHFKDDECLNQGIYGEIYCWYNHVRPHSFNGGKAPATKRTSYS' A
#
# COMPACT_ATOMS: atom_id res chain seq x y z
N MET A 1 -10.53 -7.74 -7.03
CA MET A 1 -9.31 -7.34 -6.30
C MET A 1 -8.90 -5.99 -6.85
N GLU A 2 -8.80 -4.96 -6.03
CA GLU A 2 -8.19 -3.70 -6.48
C GLU A 2 -6.73 -3.94 -6.85
N SER A 3 -6.25 -3.32 -7.94
CA SER A 3 -4.88 -3.54 -8.42
C SER A 3 -3.89 -2.78 -7.54
N PHE A 4 -3.21 -3.50 -6.65
CA PHE A 4 -2.12 -2.99 -5.80
C PHE A 4 -1.10 -2.18 -6.60
N TYR A 5 -0.57 -2.76 -7.69
CA TYR A 5 0.48 -2.15 -8.49
C TYR A 5 0.03 -0.88 -9.21
N SER A 6 -1.24 -0.83 -9.63
CA SER A 6 -1.79 0.37 -10.28
C SER A 6 -1.92 1.51 -9.27
N THR A 7 -2.42 1.23 -8.07
CA THR A 7 -2.47 2.21 -6.98
C THR A 7 -1.09 2.69 -6.59
N LEU A 8 -0.14 1.78 -6.34
CA LEU A 8 1.21 2.15 -5.91
C LEU A 8 1.90 3.06 -6.93
N LYS A 9 1.78 2.75 -8.23
CA LYS A 9 2.38 3.59 -9.27
C LYS A 9 1.70 4.95 -9.38
N THR A 10 0.37 4.99 -9.41
CA THR A 10 -0.38 6.21 -9.68
C THR A 10 -0.43 7.14 -8.47
N GLU A 11 -0.59 6.60 -7.27
CA GLU A 11 -0.81 7.40 -6.05
C GLU A 11 0.50 7.72 -5.33
N TYR A 12 1.48 6.80 -5.33
CA TYR A 12 2.75 7.00 -4.64
C TYR A 12 3.89 7.35 -5.59
N VAL A 13 4.27 6.43 -6.49
CA VAL A 13 5.49 6.60 -7.31
C VAL A 13 5.40 7.81 -8.24
N SER A 14 4.22 8.12 -8.80
CA SER A 14 4.05 9.28 -9.68
C SER A 14 4.21 10.63 -8.98
N GLN A 15 3.99 10.67 -7.66
CA GLN A 15 4.00 11.90 -6.85
C GLN A 15 5.35 12.13 -6.15
N HIS A 16 6.26 11.17 -6.21
CA HIS A 16 7.53 11.21 -5.48
C HIS A 16 8.73 11.17 -6.43
N HIS A 17 9.73 12.00 -6.13
CA HIS A 17 11.04 11.93 -6.76
C HIS A 17 12.02 11.31 -5.79
N PHE A 18 12.65 10.22 -6.22
CA PHE A 18 13.62 9.48 -5.42
C PHE A 18 15.03 9.85 -5.87
N LYS A 19 15.91 10.05 -4.89
CA LYS A 19 17.31 10.43 -5.13
C LYS A 19 18.15 9.26 -5.63
N ASP A 20 17.86 8.07 -5.12
CA ASP A 20 18.59 6.82 -5.37
C ASP A 20 17.67 5.62 -5.09
N ASP A 21 18.15 4.43 -5.46
CA ASP A 21 17.38 3.18 -5.36
C ASP A 21 17.07 2.77 -3.91
N GLU A 22 17.96 3.07 -2.97
CA GLU A 22 17.73 2.76 -1.56
C GLU A 22 16.57 3.59 -1.00
N CYS A 23 16.54 4.89 -1.32
CA CYS A 23 15.47 5.78 -0.93
C CYS A 23 14.12 5.37 -1.57
N LEU A 24 14.13 4.93 -2.84
CA LEU A 24 12.97 4.36 -3.50
C LEU A 24 12.45 3.11 -2.77
N ASN A 25 13.34 2.16 -2.48
CA ASN A 25 12.98 0.91 -1.82
C ASN A 25 12.41 1.18 -0.42
N GLN A 26 13.07 2.01 0.38
CA GLN A 26 12.59 2.37 1.72
C GLN A 26 11.22 3.04 1.68
N GLY A 27 11.02 3.99 0.75
CA GLY A 27 9.75 4.67 0.56
C GLY A 27 8.63 3.70 0.18
N ILE A 28 8.89 2.82 -0.80
CA ILE A 28 7.93 1.79 -1.22
C ILE A 28 7.60 0.84 -0.07
N TYR A 29 8.59 0.35 0.69
CA TYR A 29 8.32 -0.53 1.83
C TYR A 29 7.46 0.16 2.89
N GLY A 30 7.75 1.43 3.19
CA GLY A 30 6.95 2.24 4.10
C GLY A 30 5.51 2.40 3.62
N GLU A 31 5.31 2.74 2.36
CA GLU A 31 3.97 2.94 1.79
C GLU A 31 3.14 1.64 1.79
N ILE A 32 3.77 0.52 1.41
CA ILE A 32 3.11 -0.78 1.39
C ILE A 32 2.72 -1.21 2.82
N TYR A 33 3.66 -1.13 3.75
CA TYR A 33 3.42 -1.58 5.12
C TYR A 33 2.46 -0.64 5.84
N CYS A 34 2.80 0.64 5.97
CA CYS A 34 2.05 1.58 6.80
C CYS A 34 0.69 1.94 6.17
N TRP A 35 0.66 2.29 4.88
CA TRP A 35 -0.57 2.77 4.26
C TRP A 35 -1.37 1.64 3.63
N TYR A 36 -0.83 0.95 2.62
CA TYR A 36 -1.60 -0.02 1.84
C TYR A 36 -2.13 -1.18 2.70
N ASN A 37 -1.30 -1.78 3.56
CA ASN A 37 -1.71 -2.93 4.35
C ASN A 37 -2.52 -2.58 5.61
N HIS A 38 -2.21 -1.48 6.28
CA HIS A 38 -2.80 -1.17 7.60
C HIS A 38 -3.87 -0.08 7.58
N VAL A 39 -3.89 0.80 6.58
CA VAL A 39 -4.79 1.97 6.54
C VAL A 39 -5.74 1.94 5.35
N ARG A 40 -5.28 1.52 4.16
CA ARG A 40 -6.05 1.65 2.92
C ARG A 40 -7.37 0.89 2.99
N PRO A 41 -8.52 1.55 2.81
CA PRO A 41 -9.80 0.86 2.75
C PRO A 41 -9.91 0.09 1.44
N HIS A 42 -10.34 -1.17 1.52
CA HIS A 42 -10.57 -2.00 0.34
C HIS A 42 -12.05 -2.33 0.19
N SER A 43 -12.62 -2.06 -0.98
CA SER A 43 -14.05 -2.32 -1.27
C SER A 43 -14.38 -3.80 -1.11
N PHE A 44 -13.47 -4.68 -1.53
CA PHE A 44 -13.61 -6.13 -1.39
C PHE A 44 -13.58 -6.62 0.06
N ASN A 45 -12.95 -5.86 0.96
CA ASN A 45 -12.86 -6.18 2.39
C ASN A 45 -13.93 -5.46 3.21
N GLY A 46 -15.00 -4.95 2.57
CA GLY A 46 -16.04 -4.18 3.26
C GLY A 46 -15.51 -2.87 3.84
N GLY A 47 -14.55 -2.23 3.15
CA GLY A 47 -13.91 -1.00 3.58
C GLY A 47 -12.78 -1.18 4.60
N LYS A 48 -12.47 -2.42 4.99
CA LYS A 48 -11.37 -2.70 5.93
C LYS A 48 -10.02 -2.79 5.22
N ALA A 49 -8.96 -2.50 5.96
CA ALA A 49 -7.60 -2.66 5.47
C ALA A 49 -7.22 -4.15 5.27
N PRO A 50 -6.26 -4.45 4.37
CA PRO A 50 -5.82 -5.82 4.09
C PRO A 50 -5.36 -6.58 5.34
N ALA A 51 -4.60 -5.93 6.23
CA ALA A 51 -4.11 -6.52 7.46
C ALA A 51 -5.27 -6.93 8.38
N THR A 52 -6.28 -6.07 8.55
CA THR A 52 -7.47 -6.39 9.35
C THR A 52 -8.18 -7.63 8.81
N LYS A 53 -8.34 -7.74 7.49
CA LYS A 53 -8.99 -8.91 6.90
C LYS A 53 -8.20 -10.19 7.16
N ARG A 54 -6.86 -10.12 7.15
CA ARG A 54 -5.97 -11.25 7.44
C ARG A 54 -6.02 -11.69 8.90
N THR A 55 -6.04 -10.75 9.85
CA THR A 55 -6.11 -11.06 11.29
C THR A 55 -7.51 -11.46 11.76
N SER A 56 -8.56 -11.12 11.00
CA SER A 56 -9.95 -11.49 11.33
C SER A 56 -10.27 -13.00 11.24
N TYR A 57 -9.33 -13.82 10.78
CA TYR A 57 -9.47 -15.28 10.72
C TYR A 57 -8.85 -16.00 11.94
N SER A 58 -8.46 -15.25 12.99
CA SER A 58 -7.87 -15.77 14.23
C SER A 58 -8.90 -15.97 15.33
#